data_AF-A0A962PCZ7-F1
#
_entry.id   AF-A0A962PCZ7-F1
#
_cell.length_a   1.000
_cell.length_b   1.000
_cell.length_c   1.000
_cell.angle_alpha   90.00
_cell.angle_beta   90.00
_cell.angle_gamma   90.00
#
_symmetry.space_group_name_H-M   'P 1'
#
loop_
_entity.id
_entity.type
_entity.pdbx_description
1 polymer ?
#
loop_
_entity_poly.entity_id
_entity_poly.type
_entity_poly.pdbx_seq_one_letter_code
_entity_poly.pdbx_strand_id
1 'polypeptide(L)'
;QVLEKQLGNFEKLPPTSVKGLDTAAAILNHLDSSAETALLEGMKELDEAITDKVSELMFVFENLAVLDDRGMQRLIREISVDELVVALKGVDEGVQERFFKNMSSRAADMLREDMEAKGPVKVSEVEAAQKGILAVASRLSDEGEIALGKGDDDFV
;
A
#
# COMPACT_ATOMS: atom_id res chain seq x y z
N GLN A 1 38.74 7.32 -12.39
CA GLN A 1 39.68 6.17 -12.43
C GLN A 1 40.30 5.79 -11.08
N VAL A 2 40.01 6.50 -9.97
CA VAL A 2 40.48 6.08 -8.61
C VAL A 2 39.46 5.19 -7.88
N LEU A 3 38.15 5.29 -8.21
CA LEU A 3 37.11 4.46 -7.60
C LEU A 3 37.19 2.96 -7.97
N GLU A 4 37.53 2.63 -9.22
CA GLU A 4 37.64 1.23 -9.66
C GLU A 4 38.73 0.46 -8.92
N LYS A 5 39.79 1.15 -8.47
CA LYS A 5 40.95 0.51 -7.86
C LYS A 5 40.79 0.23 -6.35
N GLN A 6 39.76 0.80 -5.71
CA GLN A 6 39.46 0.57 -4.30
C GLN A 6 38.28 -0.40 -4.07
N LEU A 7 37.53 -0.74 -5.13
CA LEU A 7 36.42 -1.71 -5.09
C LEU A 7 36.84 -3.13 -5.50
N GLY A 8 38.16 -3.40 -5.52
CA GLY A 8 38.77 -4.56 -6.15
C GLY A 8 38.59 -5.92 -5.46
N ASN A 9 37.55 -6.14 -4.65
CA ASN A 9 37.22 -7.49 -4.17
C ASN A 9 35.80 -7.68 -3.64
N PHE A 10 34.80 -7.02 -4.25
CA PHE A 10 33.45 -7.59 -4.14
C PHE A 10 33.42 -8.85 -5.00
N GLU A 11 33.33 -10.03 -4.37
CA GLU A 11 32.85 -11.22 -5.06
C GLU A 11 31.64 -10.79 -5.88
N LYS A 12 31.67 -11.10 -7.18
CA LYS A 12 30.48 -10.97 -8.03
C LYS A 12 29.45 -11.95 -7.47
N LEU A 13 28.72 -11.52 -6.45
CA LEU A 13 27.52 -12.18 -6.00
C LEU A 13 26.69 -12.40 -7.27
N PRO A 14 26.16 -13.62 -7.51
CA PRO A 14 25.27 -13.85 -8.63
C PRO A 14 24.21 -12.75 -8.59
N PRO A 15 23.82 -12.16 -9.74
CA PRO A 15 22.87 -11.06 -9.75
C PRO A 15 21.63 -11.52 -8.98
N THR A 16 21.49 -11.00 -7.76
CA THR A 16 20.23 -11.11 -7.06
C THR A 16 19.24 -10.35 -7.93
N SER A 17 18.07 -10.92 -8.18
CA SER A 17 17.00 -10.20 -8.83
C SER A 17 16.65 -9.01 -7.93
N VAL A 18 17.30 -7.87 -8.12
CA VAL A 18 17.02 -6.66 -7.38
C VAL A 18 15.64 -6.24 -7.82
N LYS A 19 14.69 -6.24 -6.88
CA LYS A 19 13.34 -5.73 -7.11
C LYS A 19 13.40 -4.20 -7.18
N GLY A 20 13.95 -3.68 -8.29
CA GLY A 20 14.25 -2.26 -8.47
C GLY A 20 13.02 -1.39 -8.43
N LEU A 21 11.88 -1.90 -8.92
CA LEU A 21 10.58 -1.23 -8.84
C LEU A 21 10.12 -1.10 -7.37
N ASP A 22 10.16 -2.19 -6.60
CA ASP A 22 9.81 -2.19 -5.17
C ASP A 22 10.70 -1.23 -4.37
N THR A 23 12.00 -1.20 -4.69
CA THR A 23 12.96 -0.31 -4.01
C THR A 23 12.69 1.15 -4.36
N ALA A 24 12.39 1.45 -5.63
CA ALA A 24 12.04 2.81 -6.07
C ALA A 24 10.74 3.29 -5.40
N ALA A 25 9.72 2.43 -5.34
CA ALA A 25 8.45 2.73 -4.69
C ALA A 25 8.64 2.97 -3.18
N ALA A 26 9.41 2.12 -2.50
CA ALA A 26 9.72 2.30 -1.08
C ALA A 26 10.47 3.61 -0.81
N ILE A 27 11.42 3.99 -1.67
CA ILE A 27 12.13 5.28 -1.55
C ILE A 27 11.15 6.43 -1.72
N LEU A 28 10.34 6.41 -2.78
CA LEU A 28 9.36 7.46 -3.09
C LEU A 28 8.33 7.63 -1.96
N ASN A 29 7.86 6.54 -1.35
CA ASN A 29 6.93 6.57 -0.21
C ASN A 29 7.49 7.26 1.05
N HIS A 30 8.81 7.44 1.14
CA HIS A 30 9.48 8.10 2.26
C HIS A 30 9.93 9.54 1.94
N LEU A 31 9.68 10.02 0.73
CA LEU A 31 9.93 11.41 0.37
C LEU A 31 8.79 12.31 0.85
N ASP A 32 9.08 13.60 0.98
CA ASP A 32 8.02 14.61 1.11
C ASP A 32 7.23 14.72 -0.21
N SER A 33 5.96 15.15 -0.11
CA SER A 33 5.04 15.19 -1.25
C SER A 33 5.53 16.04 -2.43
N SER A 34 6.31 17.09 -2.15
CA SER A 34 6.85 17.98 -3.19
C SER A 34 7.97 17.30 -3.98
N ALA A 35 8.87 16.59 -3.29
CA ALA A 35 9.95 15.84 -3.92
C ALA A 35 9.43 14.59 -4.64
N GLU A 36 8.42 13.91 -4.07
CA GLU A 36 7.74 12.77 -4.68
C GLU A 36 7.11 13.17 -6.03
N THR A 37 6.33 14.25 -6.04
CA THR A 37 5.64 14.73 -7.25
C THR A 37 6.63 15.09 -8.35
N ALA A 38 7.68 15.86 -8.03
CA ALA A 38 8.70 16.25 -9.00
C ALA A 38 9.47 15.04 -9.57
N LEU A 39 9.72 14.02 -8.75
CA LEU A 39 10.42 12.81 -9.20
C LEU A 39 9.53 11.94 -10.09
N LEU A 40 8.25 11.78 -9.74
CA LEU A 40 7.27 11.04 -10.57
C LEU A 40 7.05 11.72 -11.91
N GLU A 41 6.98 13.05 -11.97
CA GLU A 41 6.89 13.80 -13.24
C GLU A 41 8.11 13.55 -14.14
N GLY A 42 9.33 13.67 -13.57
CA GLY A 42 10.56 13.40 -14.31
C GLY A 42 10.70 11.94 -14.75
N MET A 43 10.23 10.99 -13.93
CA MET A 43 10.18 9.58 -14.29
C MET A 43 9.19 9.32 -15.43
N LYS A 44 8.03 9.98 -15.41
CA LYS A 44 7.01 9.86 -16.45
C LYS A 44 7.49 10.34 -17.81
N GLU A 45 8.25 11.44 -17.84
CA GLU A 45 8.88 11.95 -19.07
C GLU A 45 9.89 10.97 -19.67
N LEU A 46 10.57 10.18 -18.82
CA LEU A 46 11.56 9.19 -19.23
C LEU A 46 10.93 7.87 -19.65
N ASP A 47 10.03 7.32 -18.84
CA ASP A 47 9.35 6.05 -19.06
C ASP A 47 8.02 5.98 -18.27
N GLU A 48 6.91 6.23 -18.96
CA GLU A 48 5.56 6.16 -18.38
C GLU A 48 5.23 4.75 -17.85
N ALA A 49 5.62 3.69 -18.56
CA ALA A 49 5.29 2.32 -18.18
C ALA A 49 6.03 1.85 -16.93
N ILE A 50 7.25 2.35 -16.68
CA ILE A 50 7.95 2.12 -15.41
C ILE A 50 7.32 2.95 -14.30
N THR A 51 6.97 4.20 -14.60
CA THR A 51 6.37 5.12 -13.62
C THR A 51 5.06 4.57 -13.10
N ASP A 52 4.17 4.10 -13.99
CA ASP A 52 2.90 3.48 -13.61
C ASP A 52 3.11 2.28 -12.66
N LYS A 53 4.11 1.42 -12.96
CA LYS A 53 4.44 0.29 -12.09
C LYS A 53 4.98 0.70 -10.74
N VAL A 54 5.77 1.77 -10.68
CA VAL A 54 6.30 2.29 -9.42
C VAL A 54 5.18 2.95 -8.60
N SER A 55 4.33 3.76 -9.24
CA SER A 55 3.15 4.37 -8.61
C SER A 55 2.16 3.32 -8.10
N GLU A 56 1.95 2.21 -8.82
CA GLU A 56 1.15 1.08 -8.33
C GLU A 56 1.72 0.48 -7.03
N LEU A 57 3.05 0.43 -6.90
CA LEU A 57 3.74 -0.09 -5.71
C LEU A 57 3.81 0.93 -4.56
N MET A 58 3.59 2.21 -4.84
CA MET A 58 3.53 3.29 -3.83
C MET A 58 2.20 3.33 -3.08
N PHE A 59 1.12 2.83 -3.69
CA PHE A 59 -0.18 2.76 -3.05
C PHE A 59 -0.23 1.56 -2.09
N VAL A 60 0.40 1.74 -0.92
CA VAL A 60 0.53 0.70 0.10
C VAL A 60 -0.78 0.56 0.85
N PHE A 61 -1.22 -0.68 1.07
CA PHE A 61 -2.44 -0.99 1.82
C PHE A 61 -2.45 -0.36 3.23
N GLU A 62 -1.29 -0.26 3.86
CA GLU A 62 -1.10 0.37 5.17
C GLU A 62 -1.51 1.85 5.19
N ASN A 63 -1.46 2.55 4.06
CA ASN A 63 -1.90 3.95 3.98
C ASN A 63 -3.41 4.10 4.24
N LEU A 64 -4.20 3.04 4.12
CA LEU A 64 -5.61 3.09 4.51
C LEU A 64 -5.77 3.37 6.01
N ALA A 65 -4.78 3.05 6.85
CA ALA A 65 -4.80 3.34 8.28
C ALA A 65 -4.92 4.84 8.61
N VAL A 66 -4.46 5.72 7.71
CA VAL A 66 -4.51 7.18 7.90
C VAL A 66 -5.85 7.81 7.52
N LEU A 67 -6.77 7.03 6.92
CA LEU A 67 -8.13 7.49 6.65
C LEU A 67 -8.80 7.96 7.96
N ASP A 68 -9.60 9.00 7.85
CA ASP A 68 -10.47 9.40 8.95
C ASP A 68 -11.52 8.30 9.23
N ASP A 69 -12.09 8.30 10.43
CA ASP A 69 -13.00 7.23 10.85
C ASP A 69 -14.24 7.14 9.92
N ARG A 70 -14.67 8.26 9.32
CA ARG A 70 -15.77 8.25 8.34
C ARG A 70 -15.37 7.60 7.03
N GLY A 71 -14.21 7.94 6.48
CA GLY A 71 -13.67 7.35 5.26
C GLY A 71 -13.43 5.85 5.43
N MET A 72 -12.85 5.44 6.55
CA MET A 72 -12.66 4.02 6.88
C MET A 72 -13.99 3.27 6.95
N GLN A 73 -15.00 3.81 7.64
CA GLN A 73 -16.34 3.20 7.69
C GLN A 73 -17.01 3.12 6.31
N ARG A 74 -16.80 4.13 5.47
CA ARG A 74 -17.37 4.16 4.12
C ARG A 74 -16.75 3.08 3.24
N LEU A 75 -15.43 2.94 3.31
CA LEU A 75 -14.65 1.92 2.62
C LEU A 75 -15.08 0.51 3.04
N ILE A 76 -15.13 0.25 4.36
CA ILE A 76 -15.53 -1.07 4.91
C ILE A 76 -16.90 -1.52 4.39
N ARG A 77 -17.85 -0.60 4.14
CA ARG A 77 -19.18 -0.95 3.63
C ARG A 77 -19.20 -1.42 2.18
N GLU A 78 -18.19 -1.10 1.37
CA GLU A 78 -18.08 -1.54 -0.03
C GLU A 78 -17.34 -2.87 -0.19
N ILE A 79 -16.69 -3.35 0.88
CA ILE A 79 -15.81 -4.52 0.83
C ILE A 79 -16.52 -5.72 1.43
N SER A 80 -16.37 -6.88 0.80
CA SER A 80 -16.91 -8.13 1.35
C SER A 80 -16.12 -8.61 2.58
N VAL A 81 -16.81 -9.28 3.51
CA VAL A 81 -16.15 -9.85 4.71
C VAL A 81 -15.06 -10.85 4.31
N ASP A 82 -15.31 -11.70 3.31
CA ASP A 82 -14.33 -12.68 2.83
C ASP A 82 -13.03 -12.04 2.31
N GLU A 83 -13.14 -10.88 1.65
CA GLU A 83 -12.00 -10.12 1.15
C GLU A 83 -11.23 -9.45 2.28
N LEU A 84 -11.94 -8.86 3.26
CA LEU A 84 -11.32 -8.32 4.49
C LEU A 84 -10.58 -9.40 5.28
N VAL A 85 -11.16 -10.60 5.43
CA VAL A 85 -10.53 -11.74 6.11
C VAL A 85 -9.19 -12.08 5.46
N VAL A 86 -9.11 -12.07 4.14
CA VAL A 86 -7.87 -12.40 3.43
C VAL A 86 -6.87 -11.25 3.49
N ALA A 87 -7.30 -10.02 3.23
CA ALA A 87 -6.42 -8.86 3.16
C ALA A 87 -5.75 -8.53 4.51
N LEU A 88 -6.50 -8.62 5.61
CA LEU A 88 -6.01 -8.26 6.94
C LEU A 88 -5.03 -9.28 7.54
N LYS A 89 -4.91 -10.50 6.99
CA LYS A 89 -3.94 -11.49 7.49
C LYS A 89 -2.49 -11.16 7.14
N GLY A 90 -2.25 -10.24 6.21
CA GLY A 90 -0.90 -9.82 5.81
C GLY A 90 -0.53 -8.41 6.23
N VAL A 91 -1.19 -7.85 7.25
CA VAL A 91 -0.88 -6.51 7.76
C VAL A 91 -0.60 -6.57 9.26
N ASP A 92 0.13 -5.58 9.75
CA ASP A 92 0.45 -5.44 11.17
C ASP A 92 -0.80 -5.19 12.03
N GLU A 93 -0.72 -5.58 13.31
CA GLU A 93 -1.84 -5.46 14.27
C GLU A 93 -2.40 -4.04 14.34
N GLY A 94 -1.54 -3.02 14.29
CA GLY A 94 -1.97 -1.62 14.32
C GLY A 94 -2.86 -1.24 13.14
N VAL A 95 -2.62 -1.81 11.95
CA VAL A 95 -3.48 -1.60 10.79
C VAL A 95 -4.80 -2.34 10.98
N GLN A 96 -4.77 -3.60 11.44
CA GLN A 96 -5.99 -4.37 11.73
C GLN A 96 -6.92 -3.64 12.73
N GLU A 97 -6.35 -3.06 13.79
CA GLU A 97 -7.11 -2.30 14.78
C GLU A 97 -7.85 -1.11 14.19
N ARG A 98 -7.30 -0.44 13.17
CA ARG A 98 -7.98 0.67 12.48
C ARG A 98 -9.25 0.21 11.77
N PHE A 99 -9.24 -0.99 11.19
CA PHE A 99 -10.43 -1.59 10.60
C PHE A 99 -11.44 -1.99 11.68
N PHE A 100 -11.01 -2.73 12.71
CA PHE A 100 -11.91 -3.18 13.77
C PHE A 100 -12.59 -2.04 14.53
N LYS A 101 -11.86 -0.96 14.82
CA LYS A 101 -12.41 0.24 15.50
C LYS A 101 -13.54 0.88 14.70
N ASN A 102 -13.51 0.75 13.38
CA ASN A 102 -14.49 1.34 12.47
C ASN A 102 -15.62 0.38 12.05
N MET A 103 -15.68 -0.79 12.70
CA MET A 103 -16.79 -1.74 12.57
C MET A 103 -17.69 -1.69 13.80
N SER A 104 -18.90 -2.25 13.69
CA SER A 104 -19.67 -2.57 14.90
C SER A 104 -18.95 -3.67 15.70
N SER A 105 -19.11 -3.69 17.03
CA SER A 105 -18.47 -4.71 17.89
C SER A 105 -18.71 -6.13 17.39
N ARG A 106 -19.98 -6.45 17.08
CA ARG A 106 -20.37 -7.75 16.53
C ARG A 106 -19.66 -8.07 15.22
N ALA A 107 -19.54 -7.10 14.30
CA ALA A 107 -18.92 -7.33 13.01
C ALA A 107 -17.39 -7.50 13.14
N ALA A 108 -16.75 -6.75 14.04
CA ALA A 108 -15.34 -6.92 14.37
C ALA A 108 -15.07 -8.29 14.99
N ASP A 109 -15.91 -8.74 15.92
CA ASP A 109 -15.77 -10.05 16.57
C ASP A 109 -15.92 -11.20 15.56
N MET A 110 -16.95 -11.13 14.69
CA MET A 110 -17.12 -12.11 13.62
C MET A 110 -15.92 -12.13 12.66
N LEU A 111 -15.40 -10.96 12.26
CA LEU A 111 -14.25 -10.88 11.38
C LEU A 111 -13.00 -11.52 12.00
N ARG A 112 -12.76 -11.33 13.31
CA ARG A 112 -11.65 -11.99 14.02
C ARG A 112 -11.81 -13.50 14.04
N GLU A 113 -13.01 -14.00 14.36
CA GLU A 113 -13.31 -15.43 14.34
C GLU A 113 -13.08 -16.03 12.94
N ASP A 114 -13.54 -15.35 11.89
CA ASP A 114 -13.35 -15.78 10.50
C ASP A 114 -11.87 -15.77 10.08
N MET A 115 -11.10 -14.76 10.53
CA MET A 115 -9.65 -14.69 10.30
C MET A 115 -8.89 -15.83 10.97
N GLU A 116 -9.27 -16.21 12.19
CA GLU A 116 -8.73 -17.38 12.88
C GLU A 116 -9.10 -18.69 12.16
N ALA A 117 -10.37 -18.81 11.74
CA ALA A 117 -10.89 -20.00 11.08
C ALA A 117 -10.33 -20.23 9.66
N LYS A 118 -10.01 -19.16 8.91
CA LYS A 118 -9.53 -19.24 7.51
C LYS A 118 -8.24 -20.06 7.35
N GLY A 119 -7.44 -20.20 8.42
CA GLY A 119 -6.15 -20.87 8.36
C GLY A 119 -5.11 -20.11 7.52
N PRO A 120 -3.97 -20.73 7.15
CA PRO A 120 -2.93 -20.08 6.35
C PRO A 120 -3.44 -19.69 4.95
N VAL A 121 -3.10 -18.49 4.51
CA VAL A 121 -3.46 -17.94 3.19
C VAL A 121 -2.20 -17.68 2.38
N LYS A 122 -2.25 -17.87 1.06
CA LYS A 122 -1.09 -17.59 0.19
C LYS A 122 -0.86 -16.09 0.10
N VAL A 123 0.40 -15.68 0.13
CA VAL A 123 0.81 -14.26 -0.04
C VAL A 123 0.18 -13.64 -1.29
N SER A 124 0.15 -14.35 -2.42
CA SER A 124 -0.47 -13.86 -3.66
C SER A 124 -1.98 -13.60 -3.55
N GLU A 125 -2.69 -14.35 -2.70
CA GLU A 125 -4.12 -14.14 -2.46
C GLU A 125 -4.35 -12.91 -1.57
N VAL A 126 -3.47 -12.71 -0.59
CA VAL A 126 -3.45 -11.51 0.26
C VAL A 126 -3.19 -10.26 -0.58
N GLU A 127 -2.14 -10.27 -1.42
CA GLU A 127 -1.81 -9.16 -2.32
C GLU A 127 -2.96 -8.83 -3.28
N ALA A 128 -3.64 -9.85 -3.83
CA ALA A 128 -4.79 -9.65 -4.69
C ALA A 128 -5.98 -9.00 -3.95
N ALA A 129 -6.29 -9.46 -2.73
CA ALA A 129 -7.35 -8.87 -1.92
C ALA A 129 -7.02 -7.43 -1.50
N GLN A 130 -5.78 -7.17 -1.11
CA GLN A 130 -5.30 -5.82 -0.79
C GLN A 130 -5.42 -4.89 -2.01
N LYS A 131 -5.02 -5.33 -3.20
CA LYS A 131 -5.19 -4.56 -4.44
C LYS A 131 -6.66 -4.29 -4.77
N GLY A 132 -7.54 -5.26 -4.55
CA GLY A 132 -8.99 -5.10 -4.71
C GLY A 132 -9.55 -3.99 -3.82
N ILE A 133 -9.22 -4.03 -2.53
CA ILE A 133 -9.63 -3.01 -1.55
C ILE A 133 -9.07 -1.62 -1.90
N LEU A 134 -7.82 -1.57 -2.34
CA LEU A 134 -7.19 -0.32 -2.79
C LEU A 134 -7.88 0.28 -4.01
N ALA A 135 -8.31 -0.54 -4.96
CA ALA A 135 -9.09 -0.07 -6.11
C ALA A 135 -10.45 0.50 -5.69
N VAL A 136 -11.11 -0.11 -4.69
CA VAL A 136 -12.34 0.43 -4.09
C VAL A 136 -12.07 1.78 -3.42
N ALA A 137 -10.99 1.89 -2.66
CA ALA A 137 -10.60 3.13 -2.00
C ALA A 137 -10.32 4.26 -3.02
N SER A 138 -9.58 3.97 -4.09
CA SER A 138 -9.34 4.94 -5.17
C SER A 138 -10.64 5.42 -5.80
N ARG A 139 -11.55 4.50 -6.13
CA ARG A 139 -12.86 4.86 -6.68
C ARG A 139 -13.65 5.78 -5.74
N LEU A 140 -13.73 5.43 -4.45
CA LEU A 140 -14.40 6.27 -3.46
C LEU A 140 -13.74 7.64 -3.29
N SER A 141 -12.43 7.72 -3.48
CA SER A 141 -11.70 9.00 -3.46
C SER A 141 -12.01 9.86 -4.68
N ASP A 142 -12.09 9.25 -5.87
CA ASP A 142 -12.47 9.93 -7.11
C ASP A 142 -13.93 10.42 -7.06
N GLU A 143 -14.79 9.70 -6.34
CA GLU A 143 -16.18 10.08 -6.04
C GLU A 143 -16.27 11.17 -4.94
N GLY A 144 -15.16 11.49 -4.26
CA GLY A 144 -15.11 12.45 -3.16
C GLY A 144 -15.70 11.94 -1.84
N GLU A 145 -15.94 10.64 -1.72
CA GLU A 145 -16.55 10.01 -0.54
C GLU A 145 -15.52 9.67 0.56
N ILE A 146 -14.26 9.47 0.18
CA ILE A 146 -13.15 9.33 1.13
C ILE A 146 -12.01 10.27 0.74
N ALA A 147 -11.35 10.87 1.73
CA ALA A 147 -10.11 11.57 1.52
C ALA A 147 -8.97 10.59 1.76
N LEU A 148 -8.45 10.00 0.70
CA LEU A 148 -7.15 9.34 0.78
C LEU A 148 -6.14 10.45 1.04
N GLY A 149 -5.45 10.38 2.18
CA GLY A 149 -4.34 11.27 2.49
C GLY A 149 -3.21 11.08 1.48
N LYS A 150 -3.38 11.60 0.26
CA LYS A 150 -2.31 12.32 -0.40
C LYS A 150 -1.98 13.46 0.56
N GLY A 151 -0.71 13.76 0.77
CA GLY A 151 -0.31 14.85 1.65
C GLY A 151 -0.86 16.19 1.18
N ASP A 152 -2.13 16.46 1.45
CA ASP A 152 -2.78 17.76 1.37
C ASP A 152 -2.56 18.40 2.74
N ASP A 153 -1.32 18.84 2.93
CA ASP A 153 -1.02 19.96 3.81
C ASP A 153 -1.35 21.27 3.06
N ASP A 154 -2.55 21.34 2.45
CA ASP A 154 -3.09 22.53 1.79
C ASP A 154 -4.62 22.50 1.79
N PHE A 155 -5.20 22.69 2.99
CA PHE A 155 -6.46 23.42 3.09
C PHE A 155 -6.12 24.87 3.47
N VAL A 156 -6.45 25.79 2.57
CA VAL A 156 -6.49 27.25 2.84
C VAL A 156 -7.63 27.58 3.81
#